data_AF-A0A5K3EI60-F1
#
_entry.id   AF-A0A5K3EI60-F1
#
_cell.length_a   1.000
_cell.length_b   1.000
_cell.length_c   1.000
_cell.angle_alpha   90.00
_cell.angle_beta   90.00
_cell.angle_gamma   90.00
#
_symmetry.space_group_name_H-M   'P 1'
#
loop_
_entity.id
_entity.type
_entity.pdbx_description
1 polymer ?
#
loop_
_entity_poly.entity_id
_entity_poly.type
_entity_poly.pdbx_seq_one_letter_code
_entity_poly.pdbx_strand_id
1 'polypeptide(L)'
;MGSQRFLFDLSQGHIAQASGSPIKSIESVIELTGVGLPKYEDKSIYYLLSDIEIAKQTENVTSAIWKSLNDSAASQGGQVVLLNGSVPGPEPMLLPPSVSTQALLTYYDMQGVPLSHTVISDRPGRSPYADEWIDSFLDKKWPPTPEAGEHLLQLANVLADALHRLITKDSKPIPQPISGLKPAELMHCFLHNPGCELLRLHLEPDIVKFLLSINGPIPMQTYEPVDGHGWRVSHIAARLLMGLTGERLKECPPSKDYGSYTYLYGYYNGTNWCYKSLMETSTSFFFLEGGAVASPGWVRSALYENKRYVRLFRSSSPHEDGVSLALGILLTALIGSVAYVLRRFSAHIFVKPYDVIPDNQVVLPVNVM
;
A
#
# COMPACT_ATOMS: atom_id res chain seq x y z
N MET A 1 11.25 -0.62 -2.59
CA MET A 1 11.51 -0.38 -1.14
C MET A 1 11.46 -1.67 -0.33
N GLY A 2 10.35 -2.43 -0.32
CA GLY A 2 10.26 -3.67 0.46
C GLY A 2 11.30 -4.74 0.10
N SER A 3 11.57 -4.94 -1.20
CA SER A 3 12.62 -5.87 -1.67
C SER A 3 14.03 -5.50 -1.19
N GLN A 4 14.37 -4.21 -1.19
CA GLN A 4 15.64 -3.70 -0.65
C GLN A 4 15.73 -3.90 0.87
N ARG A 5 14.60 -3.78 1.61
CA ARG A 5 14.58 -4.10 3.03
C ARG A 5 14.81 -5.59 3.28
N PHE A 6 14.09 -6.44 2.54
CA PHE A 6 14.27 -7.88 2.62
C PHE A 6 15.73 -8.27 2.36
N LEU A 7 16.34 -7.66 1.34
CA LEU A 7 17.77 -7.86 1.04
C LEU A 7 18.68 -7.47 2.21
N PHE A 8 18.45 -6.31 2.84
CA PHE A 8 19.20 -5.88 4.01
C PHE A 8 19.05 -6.87 5.18
N ASP A 9 17.82 -7.31 5.47
CA ASP A 9 17.58 -8.28 6.54
C ASP A 9 18.20 -9.65 6.24
N LEU A 10 18.28 -10.02 4.96
CA LEU A 10 18.97 -11.21 4.49
C LEU A 10 20.50 -11.09 4.69
N SER A 11 21.10 -9.98 4.26
CA SER A 11 22.56 -9.77 4.32
C SER A 11 23.08 -9.57 5.74
N GLN A 12 22.28 -8.97 6.63
CA GLN A 12 22.60 -8.80 8.04
C GLN A 12 22.27 -10.04 8.90
N GLY A 13 21.70 -11.09 8.29
CA GLY A 13 21.30 -12.30 9.02
C GLY A 13 20.13 -12.10 9.98
N HIS A 14 19.40 -10.99 9.88
CA HIS A 14 18.21 -10.73 10.71
C HIS A 14 17.11 -11.75 10.46
N ILE A 15 16.92 -12.18 9.21
CA ILE A 15 15.94 -13.23 8.89
C ILE A 15 16.32 -14.54 9.58
N ALA A 16 17.60 -14.90 9.56
CA ALA A 16 18.11 -16.09 10.24
C ALA A 16 17.92 -16.03 11.76
N GLN A 17 18.14 -14.87 12.37
CA GLN A 17 17.93 -14.65 13.80
C GLN A 17 16.45 -14.72 14.18
N ALA A 18 15.56 -14.13 13.38
CA ALA A 18 14.12 -14.10 13.65
C ALA A 18 13.46 -15.49 13.48
N SER A 19 13.79 -16.18 12.39
CA SER A 19 13.20 -17.49 12.04
C SER A 19 13.88 -18.68 12.73
N GLY A 20 15.02 -18.47 13.40
CA GLY A 20 15.85 -19.55 13.95
C GLY A 20 16.43 -20.50 12.89
N SER A 21 16.26 -20.20 11.60
CA SER A 21 16.74 -21.01 10.48
C SER A 21 17.47 -20.12 9.48
N PRO A 22 18.80 -20.24 9.34
CA PRO A 22 19.52 -19.44 8.38
C PRO A 22 19.13 -19.84 6.95
N ILE A 23 18.64 -18.87 6.17
CA ILE A 23 18.57 -19.00 4.71
C ILE A 23 20.02 -19.08 4.23
N LYS A 24 20.51 -20.29 3.97
CA LYS A 24 21.90 -20.53 3.56
C LYS A 24 22.21 -19.96 2.18
N SER A 25 21.25 -20.06 1.26
CA SER A 25 21.35 -19.55 -0.11
C SER A 25 19.99 -19.58 -0.79
N ILE A 26 19.70 -18.56 -1.60
CA ILE A 26 18.64 -18.60 -2.60
C ILE A 26 19.22 -19.24 -3.86
N GLU A 27 18.62 -20.34 -4.33
CA GLU A 27 19.06 -21.05 -5.55
C GLU A 27 18.50 -20.38 -6.81
N SER A 28 17.24 -19.98 -6.77
CA SER A 28 16.55 -19.36 -7.90
C SER A 28 15.38 -18.50 -7.47
N VAL A 29 14.97 -17.55 -8.32
CA VAL A 29 13.81 -16.67 -8.09
C VAL A 29 12.78 -16.84 -9.21
N ILE A 30 11.51 -16.99 -8.86
CA ILE A 30 10.39 -16.85 -9.79
C ILE A 30 9.55 -15.66 -9.33
N GLU A 31 9.31 -14.70 -10.20
CA GLU A 31 8.50 -13.50 -9.92
C GLU A 31 7.39 -13.32 -10.95
N LEU A 32 6.22 -12.87 -10.52
CA LEU A 32 5.09 -12.54 -11.40
C LEU A 32 4.98 -11.02 -11.52
N THR A 33 4.89 -10.49 -12.74
CA THR A 33 4.68 -9.04 -12.99
C THR A 33 3.70 -8.83 -14.13
N GLY A 34 2.61 -8.11 -13.88
CA GLY A 34 1.59 -7.84 -14.90
C GLY A 34 1.12 -9.14 -15.55
N VAL A 35 0.39 -9.97 -14.82
CA VAL A 35 -0.12 -11.26 -15.34
C VAL A 35 -1.63 -11.23 -15.57
N GLY A 36 -2.26 -10.06 -15.46
CA GLY A 36 -3.70 -9.90 -15.57
C GLY A 36 -4.23 -9.82 -16.99
N LEU A 37 -3.36 -9.57 -17.99
CA LEU A 37 -3.74 -9.33 -19.38
C LEU A 37 -2.93 -10.21 -20.36
N PRO A 38 -2.92 -11.54 -20.24
CA PRO A 38 -2.21 -12.40 -21.18
C PRO A 38 -2.70 -12.17 -22.62
N LYS A 39 -1.81 -12.38 -23.60
CA LYS A 39 -2.19 -12.31 -25.01
C LYS A 39 -3.09 -13.50 -25.38
N TYR A 40 -4.13 -13.23 -26.16
CA TYR A 40 -5.14 -14.22 -26.56
C TYR A 40 -5.01 -14.63 -28.03
N GLU A 41 -4.65 -15.89 -28.25
CA GLU A 41 -4.72 -16.59 -29.54
C GLU A 41 -5.19 -18.02 -29.26
N ASP A 42 -6.46 -18.18 -28.86
CA ASP A 42 -7.10 -19.42 -28.36
C ASP A 42 -6.52 -20.00 -27.06
N LYS A 43 -5.40 -19.46 -26.58
CA LYS A 43 -4.67 -19.84 -25.37
C LYS A 43 -4.18 -18.60 -24.63
N SER A 44 -3.89 -18.76 -23.34
CA SER A 44 -3.26 -17.70 -22.54
C SER A 44 -1.75 -17.74 -22.74
N ILE A 45 -1.19 -16.73 -23.42
CA ILE A 45 0.24 -16.61 -23.65
C ILE A 45 0.86 -15.71 -22.58
N TYR A 46 1.88 -16.22 -21.90
CA TYR A 46 2.77 -15.46 -21.01
C TYR A 46 4.23 -15.60 -21.46
N TYR A 47 5.05 -14.66 -21.02
CA TYR A 47 6.45 -14.55 -21.38
C TYR A 47 7.34 -14.78 -20.17
N LEU A 48 8.36 -15.63 -20.35
CA LEU A 48 9.43 -15.86 -19.41
C LEU A 48 10.57 -14.89 -19.72
N LEU A 49 10.87 -14.01 -18.77
CA LEU A 49 11.92 -13.00 -18.87
C LEU A 49 13.05 -13.34 -17.90
N SER A 50 14.28 -13.28 -18.39
CA SER A 50 15.50 -13.41 -17.59
C SER A 50 16.60 -12.54 -18.19
N ASP A 51 17.55 -12.10 -17.38
CA ASP A 51 18.80 -11.57 -17.89
C ASP A 51 19.51 -12.67 -18.69
N ILE A 52 19.84 -12.36 -19.96
CA ILE A 52 20.38 -13.33 -20.91
C ILE A 52 21.78 -13.82 -20.49
N GLU A 53 22.61 -12.94 -19.92
CA GLU A 53 23.97 -13.30 -19.53
C GLU A 53 23.97 -14.12 -18.25
N ILE A 54 23.11 -13.78 -17.29
CA ILE A 54 22.92 -14.60 -16.08
C ILE A 54 22.33 -15.96 -16.46
N ALA A 55 21.32 -16.00 -17.34
CA ALA A 55 20.69 -17.24 -17.76
C ALA A 55 21.67 -18.21 -18.44
N LYS A 56 22.66 -17.71 -19.19
CA LYS A 56 23.76 -18.53 -19.75
C LYS A 56 24.65 -19.11 -18.65
N GLN A 57 24.99 -18.31 -17.63
CA GLN A 57 25.82 -18.78 -16.51
C GLN A 57 25.08 -19.78 -15.61
N THR A 58 23.75 -19.67 -15.53
CA THR A 58 22.89 -20.54 -14.71
C THR A 58 22.02 -21.47 -15.55
N GLU A 59 22.48 -21.86 -16.76
CA GLU A 59 21.68 -22.57 -17.76
C GLU A 59 20.99 -23.82 -17.19
N ASN A 60 21.70 -24.61 -16.38
CA ASN A 60 21.16 -25.82 -15.77
C ASN A 60 19.94 -25.54 -14.87
N VAL A 61 19.99 -24.47 -14.07
CA VAL A 61 18.92 -24.11 -13.13
C VAL A 61 17.77 -23.45 -13.88
N THR A 62 18.07 -22.46 -14.73
CA THR A 62 17.05 -21.74 -15.51
C THR A 62 16.30 -22.69 -16.44
N SER A 63 17.00 -23.58 -17.14
CA SER A 63 16.37 -24.56 -18.04
C SER A 63 15.54 -25.59 -17.28
N ALA A 64 15.95 -25.98 -16.07
CA ALA A 64 15.15 -26.88 -15.23
C ALA A 64 13.83 -26.22 -14.80
N ILE A 65 13.86 -24.94 -14.42
CA ILE A 65 12.66 -24.16 -14.09
C ILE A 65 11.73 -24.07 -15.31
N TRP A 66 12.27 -23.68 -16.46
CA TRP A 66 11.48 -23.50 -17.69
C TRP A 66 10.89 -24.82 -18.18
N LYS A 67 11.67 -25.91 -18.09
CA LYS A 67 11.17 -27.25 -18.38
C LYS A 67 10.03 -27.63 -17.43
N SER A 68 10.18 -27.44 -16.13
CA SER A 68 9.12 -27.74 -15.15
C SER A 68 7.83 -26.96 -15.43
N LEU A 69 7.96 -25.67 -15.75
CA LEU A 69 6.84 -24.81 -16.15
C LEU A 69 6.14 -25.31 -17.43
N ASN A 70 6.90 -25.71 -18.45
CA ASN A 70 6.35 -26.24 -19.70
C ASN A 70 5.70 -27.62 -19.53
N ASP A 71 6.34 -28.52 -18.79
CA ASP A 71 5.80 -29.84 -18.47
C ASP A 71 4.49 -29.72 -17.68
N SER A 72 4.42 -28.73 -16.78
CA SER A 72 3.22 -28.40 -16.04
C SER A 72 2.10 -27.89 -16.94
N ALA A 73 2.39 -26.90 -17.79
CA ALA A 73 1.44 -26.36 -18.75
C ALA A 73 0.88 -27.44 -19.70
N ALA A 74 1.74 -28.35 -20.17
CA ALA A 74 1.33 -29.49 -20.99
C ALA A 74 0.41 -30.45 -20.24
N SER A 75 0.70 -30.75 -18.96
CA SER A 75 -0.12 -31.64 -18.14
C SER A 75 -1.53 -31.10 -17.84
N GLN A 76 -1.71 -29.78 -17.96
CA GLN A 76 -2.99 -29.09 -17.75
C GLN A 76 -3.73 -28.79 -19.07
N GLY A 77 -3.49 -29.60 -20.10
CA GLY A 77 -4.19 -29.48 -21.38
C GLY A 77 -3.67 -28.37 -22.29
N GLY A 78 -2.51 -27.77 -21.97
CA GLY A 78 -1.81 -26.84 -22.86
C GLY A 78 -2.56 -25.54 -23.14
N GLN A 79 -3.40 -25.09 -22.20
CA GLN A 79 -4.15 -23.83 -22.27
C GLN A 79 -3.30 -22.60 -21.94
N VAL A 80 -2.23 -22.82 -21.17
CA VAL A 80 -1.20 -21.82 -20.89
C VAL A 80 -0.01 -22.09 -21.80
N VAL A 81 0.48 -21.06 -22.48
CA VAL A 81 1.68 -21.10 -23.31
C VAL A 81 2.71 -20.17 -22.70
N LEU A 82 3.90 -20.69 -22.41
CA LEU A 82 5.01 -19.93 -21.86
C LEU A 82 6.08 -19.77 -22.96
N LEU A 83 6.28 -18.54 -23.41
CA LEU A 83 7.25 -18.21 -24.45
C LEU A 83 8.48 -17.56 -23.83
N ASN A 84 9.64 -17.78 -24.42
CA ASN A 84 10.80 -16.98 -24.08
C ASN A 84 10.58 -15.54 -24.57
N GLY A 85 10.39 -14.60 -23.63
CA GLY A 85 10.24 -13.17 -23.92
C GLY A 85 11.53 -12.38 -23.78
N SER A 86 12.66 -13.06 -23.55
CA SER A 86 13.97 -12.46 -23.42
C SER A 86 14.56 -12.15 -24.80
N VAL A 87 14.16 -11.02 -25.38
CA VAL A 87 14.50 -10.67 -26.77
C VAL A 87 15.90 -10.05 -26.87
N PRO A 88 16.82 -10.66 -27.65
CA PRO A 88 18.14 -10.08 -27.92
C PRO A 88 18.00 -8.73 -28.63
N GLY A 89 18.87 -7.79 -28.31
CA GLY A 89 18.88 -6.48 -28.98
C GLY A 89 20.15 -5.69 -28.65
N PRO A 90 20.30 -4.49 -29.24
CA PRO A 90 21.54 -3.71 -29.15
C PRO A 90 21.84 -3.18 -27.74
N GLU A 91 20.81 -3.01 -26.91
CA GLU A 91 20.96 -2.65 -25.50
C GLU A 91 20.68 -3.87 -24.60
N PRO A 92 21.33 -4.01 -23.43
CA PRO A 92 21.01 -5.08 -22.48
C PRO A 92 19.52 -5.10 -22.17
N MET A 93 18.89 -6.28 -22.17
CA MET A 93 17.49 -6.37 -21.76
C MET A 93 17.41 -6.10 -20.26
N LEU A 94 16.89 -4.92 -19.90
CA LEU A 94 16.57 -4.62 -18.52
C LEU A 94 15.29 -5.37 -18.15
N LEU A 95 15.33 -6.10 -17.03
CA LEU A 95 14.10 -6.62 -16.41
C LEU A 95 13.16 -5.44 -16.14
N PRO A 96 11.82 -5.65 -16.14
CA PRO A 96 10.89 -4.56 -15.89
C PRO A 96 11.21 -3.84 -14.56
N PRO A 97 11.19 -2.50 -14.50
CA PRO A 97 11.71 -1.74 -13.35
C PRO A 97 10.95 -1.98 -12.04
N SER A 98 9.71 -2.49 -12.11
CA SER A 98 8.89 -2.79 -10.94
C SER A 98 9.20 -4.15 -10.29
N VAL A 99 10.05 -4.97 -10.91
CA VAL A 99 10.35 -6.31 -10.37
C VAL A 99 11.29 -6.23 -9.16
N SER A 100 10.88 -6.91 -8.10
CA SER A 100 11.59 -7.01 -6.83
C SER A 100 12.92 -7.74 -6.96
N THR A 101 13.03 -8.65 -7.92
CA THR A 101 14.21 -9.46 -8.22
C THR A 101 15.46 -8.60 -8.47
N GLN A 102 15.32 -7.38 -9.00
CA GLN A 102 16.46 -6.50 -9.25
C GLN A 102 17.30 -6.25 -7.99
N ALA A 103 16.67 -6.12 -6.81
CA ALA A 103 17.39 -5.93 -5.56
C ALA A 103 18.30 -7.14 -5.24
N LEU A 104 17.79 -8.35 -5.40
CA LEU A 104 18.55 -9.58 -5.16
C LEU A 104 19.67 -9.74 -6.18
N LEU A 105 19.43 -9.42 -7.45
CA LEU A 105 20.45 -9.50 -8.50
C LEU A 105 21.63 -8.58 -8.21
N THR A 106 21.40 -7.35 -7.77
CA THR A 106 22.48 -6.44 -7.38
C THR A 106 23.35 -7.03 -6.27
N TYR A 107 22.75 -7.64 -5.25
CA TYR A 107 23.51 -8.26 -4.16
C TYR A 107 24.32 -9.47 -4.62
N TYR A 108 23.71 -10.36 -5.39
CA TYR A 108 24.36 -11.58 -5.87
C TYR A 108 25.49 -11.27 -6.86
N ASP A 109 25.32 -10.24 -7.69
CA ASP A 109 26.37 -9.70 -8.56
C ASP A 109 27.57 -9.17 -7.75
N MET A 110 27.32 -8.43 -6.66
CA MET A 110 28.38 -7.98 -5.74
C MET A 110 29.14 -9.13 -5.07
N GLN A 111 28.50 -10.29 -4.87
CA GLN A 111 29.13 -11.50 -4.34
C GLN A 111 29.84 -12.33 -5.42
N GLY A 112 29.75 -11.94 -6.69
CA GLY A 112 30.31 -12.68 -7.82
C GLY A 112 29.62 -14.02 -8.08
N VAL A 113 28.36 -14.18 -7.65
CA VAL A 113 27.58 -15.41 -7.82
C VAL A 113 26.33 -15.12 -8.65
N PRO A 114 26.18 -15.71 -9.85
CA PRO A 114 24.99 -15.47 -10.66
C PRO A 114 23.75 -16.11 -10.04
N LEU A 115 22.66 -15.34 -9.93
CA LEU A 115 21.38 -15.81 -9.39
C LEU A 115 20.39 -16.11 -10.53
N SER A 116 20.04 -17.40 -10.69
CA SER A 116 19.01 -17.80 -11.66
C SER A 116 17.68 -17.15 -11.31
N HIS A 117 17.02 -16.55 -12.29
CA HIS A 117 15.74 -15.90 -12.11
C HIS A 117 14.86 -16.05 -13.34
N THR A 118 13.55 -16.06 -13.12
CA THR A 118 12.54 -16.09 -14.17
C THR A 118 11.36 -15.21 -13.76
N VAL A 119 11.12 -14.18 -14.54
CA VAL A 119 9.98 -13.28 -14.39
C VAL A 119 8.91 -13.71 -15.39
N ILE A 120 7.71 -14.04 -14.90
CA ILE A 120 6.55 -14.36 -15.74
C ILE A 120 5.73 -13.09 -15.93
N SER A 121 5.47 -12.72 -17.18
CA SER A 121 4.78 -11.50 -17.54
C SER A 121 3.80 -11.70 -18.70
N ASP A 122 2.80 -10.83 -18.82
CA ASP A 122 1.89 -10.76 -19.97
C ASP A 122 2.52 -10.22 -21.26
N ARG A 123 3.77 -9.73 -21.17
CA ARG A 123 4.49 -9.13 -22.30
C ARG A 123 5.94 -9.59 -22.42
N PRO A 124 6.53 -9.48 -23.62
CA PRO A 124 7.98 -9.61 -23.76
C PRO A 124 8.70 -8.39 -23.15
N GLY A 125 9.99 -8.56 -22.83
CA GLY A 125 10.74 -7.61 -21.99
C GLY A 125 10.83 -6.18 -22.56
N ARG A 126 10.87 -6.03 -23.90
CA ARG A 126 11.01 -4.73 -24.58
C ARG A 126 9.69 -4.03 -24.94
N SER A 127 8.55 -4.70 -24.77
CA SER A 127 7.25 -4.09 -25.07
C SER A 127 6.75 -3.24 -23.90
N PRO A 128 5.89 -2.23 -24.13
CA PRO A 128 5.17 -1.59 -23.02
C PRO A 128 4.27 -2.61 -22.31
N TYR A 129 3.93 -2.33 -21.04
CA TYR A 129 2.91 -3.11 -20.29
C TYR A 129 1.61 -3.23 -21.10
N ALA A 130 0.98 -4.40 -21.03
CA ALA A 130 -0.32 -4.61 -21.67
C ALA A 130 -1.41 -3.74 -21.03
N ASP A 131 -1.24 -3.39 -19.75
CA ASP A 131 -2.07 -2.40 -19.07
C ASP A 131 -1.58 -0.97 -19.35
N GLU A 132 -2.45 -0.19 -20.00
CA GLU A 132 -2.23 1.23 -20.26
C GLU A 132 -2.34 2.10 -18.99
N TRP A 133 -2.95 1.57 -17.93
CA TRP A 133 -3.22 2.28 -16.69
C TRP A 133 -2.32 1.88 -15.53
N ILE A 134 -1.21 1.19 -15.81
CA ILE A 134 -0.28 0.73 -14.76
C ILE A 134 0.08 1.87 -13.79
N ASP A 135 -0.02 1.58 -12.48
CA ASP A 135 0.20 2.52 -11.37
C ASP A 135 -0.70 3.78 -11.37
N SER A 136 -1.79 3.78 -12.14
CA SER A 136 -2.78 4.87 -12.20
C SER A 136 -3.97 4.62 -11.28
N PHE A 137 -4.61 5.70 -10.82
CA PHE A 137 -5.91 5.63 -10.14
C PHE A 137 -7.05 5.16 -11.06
N LEU A 138 -6.78 4.98 -12.35
CA LEU A 138 -7.69 4.45 -13.35
C LEU A 138 -7.59 2.92 -13.49
N ASP A 139 -6.53 2.29 -12.96
CA ASP A 139 -6.41 0.83 -12.91
C ASP A 139 -7.31 0.25 -11.81
N LYS A 140 -8.58 0.07 -12.18
CA LYS A 140 -9.63 -0.45 -11.31
C LYS A 140 -10.44 -1.56 -11.97
N LYS A 141 -10.20 -1.82 -13.25
CA LYS A 141 -11.05 -2.70 -14.05
C LYS A 141 -10.61 -4.15 -13.88
N TRP A 142 -11.42 -4.90 -13.15
CA TRP A 142 -11.34 -6.35 -13.11
C TRP A 142 -12.75 -6.96 -13.19
N PRO A 143 -12.95 -8.12 -13.82
CA PRO A 143 -12.02 -8.74 -14.75
C PRO A 143 -11.95 -7.93 -16.06
N PRO A 144 -10.80 -7.90 -16.74
CA PRO A 144 -10.65 -7.17 -18.00
C PRO A 144 -11.46 -7.80 -19.16
N THR A 145 -11.60 -9.13 -19.13
CA THR A 145 -12.45 -9.96 -20.00
C THR A 145 -13.22 -10.99 -19.15
N PRO A 146 -14.35 -11.56 -19.61
CA PRO A 146 -15.08 -12.57 -18.85
C PRO A 146 -14.23 -13.80 -18.43
N GLU A 147 -13.23 -14.16 -19.24
CA GLU A 147 -12.37 -15.34 -19.05
C GLU A 147 -11.14 -15.09 -18.17
N ALA A 148 -10.84 -13.82 -17.82
CA ALA A 148 -9.61 -13.47 -17.11
C ALA A 148 -9.42 -14.20 -15.77
N GLY A 149 -10.53 -14.51 -15.08
CA GLY A 149 -10.51 -15.31 -13.85
C GLY A 149 -10.04 -16.75 -14.08
N GLU A 150 -10.47 -17.38 -15.17
CA GLU A 150 -10.04 -18.73 -15.55
C GLU A 150 -8.59 -18.73 -16.02
N HIS A 151 -8.15 -17.71 -16.77
CA HIS A 151 -6.76 -17.58 -17.19
C HIS A 151 -5.78 -17.43 -16.01
N LEU A 152 -6.15 -16.65 -14.99
CA LEU A 152 -5.37 -16.58 -13.75
C LEU A 152 -5.36 -17.89 -12.98
N LEU A 153 -6.49 -18.61 -12.92
CA LEU A 153 -6.55 -19.92 -12.26
C LEU A 153 -5.67 -20.95 -12.98
N GLN A 154 -5.68 -20.96 -14.31
CA GLN A 154 -4.81 -21.83 -15.12
C GLN A 154 -3.33 -21.51 -14.85
N LEU A 155 -2.93 -20.24 -14.88
CA LEU A 155 -1.57 -19.83 -14.55
C LEU A 155 -1.18 -20.25 -13.13
N ALA A 156 -2.06 -20.03 -12.15
CA ALA A 156 -1.81 -20.39 -10.75
C ALA A 156 -1.62 -21.91 -10.58
N ASN A 157 -2.42 -22.73 -11.26
CA ASN A 157 -2.26 -24.17 -11.26
C ASN A 157 -0.94 -24.60 -11.92
N VAL A 158 -0.55 -23.99 -13.05
CA VAL A 158 0.72 -24.27 -13.71
C VAL A 158 1.90 -23.95 -12.79
N LEU A 159 1.86 -22.79 -12.12
CA LEU A 159 2.90 -22.40 -11.18
C LEU A 159 2.96 -23.33 -9.97
N ALA A 160 1.82 -23.68 -9.37
CA ALA A 160 1.77 -24.59 -8.23
C ALA A 160 2.35 -25.97 -8.57
N ASP A 161 2.00 -26.50 -9.74
CA ASP A 161 2.49 -27.79 -10.21
C ASP A 161 3.98 -27.76 -10.59
N ALA A 162 4.44 -26.72 -11.27
CA ALA A 162 5.85 -26.54 -11.58
C ALA A 162 6.72 -26.43 -10.31
N LEU A 163 6.26 -25.69 -9.29
CA LEU A 163 6.94 -25.57 -8.00
C LEU A 163 6.98 -26.92 -7.26
N HIS A 164 5.87 -27.66 -7.26
CA HIS A 164 5.84 -28.99 -6.66
C HIS A 164 6.87 -29.92 -7.29
N ARG A 165 6.93 -29.98 -8.63
CA ARG A 165 7.90 -30.82 -9.37
C ARG A 165 9.36 -30.44 -9.07
N LEU A 166 9.65 -29.14 -8.97
CA LEU A 166 10.99 -28.64 -8.63
C LEU A 166 11.40 -29.07 -7.21
N ILE A 167 10.46 -29.05 -6.25
CA ILE A 167 10.75 -29.35 -4.84
C ILE A 167 10.80 -30.87 -4.60
N THR A 168 9.85 -31.64 -5.12
CA THR A 168 9.76 -33.09 -4.85
C THR A 168 10.69 -33.92 -5.72
N LYS A 169 11.22 -33.36 -6.83
CA LYS A 169 12.11 -34.02 -7.81
C LYS A 169 11.54 -35.25 -8.53
N ASP A 170 10.41 -35.78 -8.06
CA ASP A 170 9.73 -36.96 -8.61
C ASP A 170 9.00 -36.70 -9.92
N SER A 171 8.99 -35.44 -10.41
CA SER A 171 8.34 -34.98 -11.66
C SER A 171 6.84 -35.32 -11.77
N LYS A 172 6.23 -35.84 -10.71
CA LYS A 172 4.79 -36.12 -10.66
C LYS A 172 4.02 -34.82 -10.54
N PRO A 173 2.85 -34.73 -11.19
CA PRO A 173 1.98 -33.59 -11.01
C PRO A 173 1.52 -33.44 -9.55
N ILE A 174 1.12 -32.25 -9.14
CA ILE A 174 0.41 -32.04 -7.89
C ILE A 174 -0.79 -32.99 -7.82
N PRO A 175 -1.08 -33.58 -6.65
CA PRO A 175 -2.17 -34.55 -6.53
C PRO A 175 -3.53 -34.01 -6.95
N GLN A 176 -3.77 -32.72 -6.70
CA GLN A 176 -5.01 -32.04 -7.05
C GLN A 176 -4.72 -30.58 -7.44
N PRO A 177 -5.34 -30.07 -8.53
CA PRO A 177 -5.38 -28.63 -8.81
C PRO A 177 -6.04 -27.83 -7.68
N ILE A 178 -5.88 -26.50 -7.73
CA ILE A 178 -6.53 -25.56 -6.82
C ILE A 178 -8.05 -25.72 -6.91
N SER A 179 -8.63 -26.31 -5.88
CA SER A 179 -10.07 -26.59 -5.75
C SER A 179 -10.77 -25.72 -4.70
N GLY A 180 -9.99 -25.07 -3.83
CA GLY A 180 -10.49 -24.13 -2.82
C GLY A 180 -10.66 -22.73 -3.39
N LEU A 181 -10.13 -21.74 -2.68
CA LEU A 181 -10.22 -20.33 -3.04
C LEU A 181 -9.54 -20.04 -4.38
N LYS A 182 -10.30 -19.56 -5.36
CA LYS A 182 -9.81 -19.22 -6.70
C LYS A 182 -9.27 -17.79 -6.77
N PRO A 183 -8.30 -17.49 -7.66
CA PRO A 183 -7.80 -16.13 -7.86
C PRO A 183 -8.90 -15.11 -8.18
N ALA A 184 -9.91 -15.50 -8.98
CA ALA A 184 -11.03 -14.62 -9.31
C ALA A 184 -11.84 -14.18 -8.08
N GLU A 185 -12.02 -15.07 -7.10
CA GLU A 185 -12.75 -14.79 -5.86
C GLU A 185 -11.95 -13.82 -4.98
N LEU A 186 -10.63 -14.02 -4.88
CA LEU A 186 -9.71 -13.08 -4.24
C LEU A 186 -9.79 -11.69 -4.89
N MET A 187 -9.69 -11.63 -6.22
CA MET A 187 -9.75 -10.36 -6.95
C MET A 187 -11.10 -9.67 -6.75
N HIS A 188 -12.21 -10.41 -6.74
CA HIS A 188 -13.52 -9.85 -6.45
C HIS A 188 -13.60 -9.24 -5.05
N CYS A 189 -13.06 -9.92 -4.03
CA CYS A 189 -12.98 -9.39 -2.67
C CYS A 189 -12.14 -8.11 -2.59
N PHE A 190 -11.01 -8.04 -3.30
CA PHE A 190 -10.11 -6.89 -3.22
C PHE A 190 -10.58 -5.68 -4.03
N LEU A 191 -11.29 -5.89 -5.14
CA LEU A 191 -11.60 -4.82 -6.08
C LEU A 191 -13.06 -4.38 -6.05
N HIS A 192 -14.00 -5.31 -5.82
CA HIS A 192 -15.45 -5.06 -5.92
C HIS A 192 -16.16 -5.09 -4.59
N ASN A 193 -15.84 -6.07 -3.74
CA ASN A 193 -16.50 -6.26 -2.45
C ASN A 193 -15.48 -6.50 -1.32
N PRO A 194 -14.87 -5.43 -0.79
CA PRO A 194 -13.99 -5.52 0.40
C PRO A 194 -14.67 -6.12 1.63
N GLY A 195 -16.01 -6.15 1.65
CA GLY A 195 -16.82 -6.78 2.67
C GLY A 195 -17.18 -8.24 2.39
N CYS A 196 -16.52 -8.93 1.46
CA CYS A 196 -16.86 -10.31 1.11
C CYS A 196 -16.70 -11.28 2.31
N GLU A 197 -17.38 -12.43 2.23
CA GLU A 197 -17.37 -13.44 3.30
C GLU A 197 -15.96 -13.92 3.64
N LEU A 198 -15.10 -14.17 2.64
CA LEU A 198 -13.71 -14.57 2.84
C LEU A 198 -12.96 -13.60 3.77
N LEU A 199 -13.05 -12.30 3.50
CA LEU A 199 -12.37 -11.27 4.29
C LEU A 199 -12.98 -11.19 5.70
N ARG A 200 -14.31 -11.27 5.82
CA ARG A 200 -14.98 -11.29 7.13
C ARG A 200 -14.59 -12.50 7.98
N LEU A 201 -14.29 -13.62 7.33
CA LEU A 201 -13.89 -14.85 8.01
C LEU A 201 -12.51 -14.71 8.65
N HIS A 202 -11.57 -14.01 8.02
CA HIS A 202 -10.16 -13.97 8.41
C HIS A 202 -9.69 -12.65 9.06
N LEU A 203 -10.55 -11.62 9.10
CA LEU A 203 -10.17 -10.28 9.58
C LEU A 203 -10.94 -9.86 10.82
N GLU A 204 -10.27 -9.08 11.67
CA GLU A 204 -10.83 -8.51 12.88
C GLU A 204 -12.05 -7.60 12.58
N PRO A 205 -13.07 -7.54 13.48
CA PRO A 205 -14.31 -6.78 13.23
C PRO A 205 -14.09 -5.31 12.89
N ASP A 206 -13.11 -4.65 13.51
CA ASP A 206 -12.82 -3.24 13.24
C ASP A 206 -12.28 -3.02 11.83
N ILE A 207 -11.47 -3.96 11.32
CA ILE A 207 -10.97 -3.94 9.95
C ILE A 207 -12.12 -4.21 8.98
N VAL A 208 -12.98 -5.17 9.28
CA VAL A 208 -14.18 -5.44 8.47
C VAL A 208 -15.07 -4.20 8.39
N LYS A 209 -15.30 -3.51 9.52
CA LYS A 209 -16.08 -2.28 9.56
C LYS A 209 -15.47 -1.19 8.68
N PHE A 210 -14.15 -1.04 8.71
CA PHE A 210 -13.44 -0.14 7.81
C PHE A 210 -13.63 -0.55 6.34
N LEU A 211 -13.44 -1.82 5.99
CA LEU A 211 -13.59 -2.31 4.61
C LEU A 211 -15.01 -2.10 4.07
N LEU A 212 -16.04 -2.27 4.92
CA LEU A 212 -17.42 -1.98 4.58
C LEU A 212 -17.72 -0.49 4.37
N SER A 213 -16.86 0.41 4.86
CA SER A 213 -16.98 1.85 4.61
C SER A 213 -16.41 2.30 3.26
N ILE A 214 -15.67 1.43 2.57
CA ILE A 214 -15.00 1.75 1.32
C ILE A 214 -15.96 1.52 0.14
N ASN A 215 -16.17 2.56 -0.67
CA ASN A 215 -16.90 2.48 -1.93
C ASN A 215 -15.91 2.29 -3.11
N GLY A 216 -15.26 1.12 -3.20
CA GLY A 216 -14.31 0.81 -4.27
C GLY A 216 -13.25 -0.24 -3.89
N PRO A 217 -12.17 -0.35 -4.68
CA PRO A 217 -11.11 -1.31 -4.40
C PRO A 217 -10.41 -0.98 -3.08
N ILE A 218 -9.93 -2.03 -2.42
CA ILE A 218 -9.06 -1.95 -1.25
C ILE A 218 -7.83 -1.09 -1.63
N PRO A 219 -7.54 0.02 -0.92
CA PRO A 219 -6.40 0.87 -1.28
C PRO A 219 -5.07 0.13 -1.09
N MET A 220 -4.34 -0.11 -2.18
CA MET A 220 -3.03 -0.78 -2.13
C MET A 220 -1.97 0.04 -1.36
N GLN A 221 -2.13 1.36 -1.33
CA GLN A 221 -1.32 2.28 -0.54
C GLN A 221 -2.17 2.94 0.53
N THR A 222 -1.70 2.85 1.77
CA THR A 222 -2.37 3.43 2.93
C THR A 222 -1.59 4.62 3.42
N TYR A 223 -2.22 5.76 3.20
CA TYR A 223 -1.68 7.07 3.45
C TYR A 223 -2.03 7.52 4.87
N GLU A 224 -1.40 6.91 5.88
CA GLU A 224 -1.69 7.15 7.31
C GLU A 224 -3.15 6.88 7.71
N PRO A 225 -3.45 6.75 9.02
CA PRO A 225 -4.79 6.40 9.46
C PRO A 225 -5.87 7.40 9.07
N VAL A 226 -7.01 6.90 8.59
CA VAL A 226 -8.28 7.49 8.99
C VAL A 226 -8.53 7.00 10.42
N ASP A 227 -8.69 7.91 11.38
CA ASP A 227 -9.00 7.61 12.80
C ASP A 227 -7.92 6.85 13.62
N GLY A 228 -6.63 7.11 13.41
CA GLY A 228 -5.56 6.58 14.27
C GLY A 228 -5.19 5.08 14.06
N HIS A 229 -5.96 4.34 13.28
CA HIS A 229 -5.63 2.99 12.82
C HIS A 229 -4.84 2.98 11.49
N GLY A 230 -3.54 2.68 11.57
CA GLY A 230 -2.70 2.49 10.40
C GLY A 230 -3.03 1.17 9.72
N TRP A 231 -4.13 1.13 8.97
CA TRP A 231 -4.47 -0.03 8.14
C TRP A 231 -3.44 -0.15 7.01
N ARG A 232 -3.07 -1.37 6.61
CA ARG A 232 -2.18 -1.66 5.46
C ARG A 232 -2.72 -2.87 4.71
N VAL A 233 -2.72 -2.84 3.37
CA VAL A 233 -3.08 -4.03 2.56
C VAL A 233 -2.23 -5.25 2.92
N SER A 234 -0.98 -5.04 3.36
CA SER A 234 -0.10 -6.08 3.87
C SER A 234 -0.68 -6.82 5.07
N HIS A 235 -1.48 -6.16 5.93
CA HIS A 235 -2.19 -6.83 7.03
C HIS A 235 -3.22 -7.81 6.48
N ILE A 236 -4.04 -7.39 5.51
CA ILE A 236 -5.04 -8.28 4.89
C ILE A 236 -4.36 -9.46 4.21
N ALA A 237 -3.34 -9.19 3.39
CA ALA A 237 -2.58 -10.21 2.69
C ALA A 237 -1.96 -11.21 3.68
N ALA A 238 -1.35 -10.74 4.77
CA ALA A 238 -0.77 -11.59 5.79
C ALA A 238 -1.83 -12.43 6.52
N ARG A 239 -2.97 -11.84 6.91
CA ARG A 239 -4.07 -12.57 7.58
C ARG A 239 -4.67 -13.65 6.68
N LEU A 240 -4.88 -13.35 5.41
CA LEU A 240 -5.37 -14.32 4.44
C LEU A 240 -4.34 -15.42 4.19
N LEU A 241 -3.08 -15.07 3.92
CA LEU A 241 -2.03 -16.06 3.66
C LEU A 241 -1.86 -17.01 4.84
N MET A 242 -1.79 -16.46 6.05
CA MET A 242 -1.75 -17.20 7.30
C MET A 242 -3.01 -18.06 7.50
N GLY A 243 -4.19 -17.53 7.17
CA GLY A 243 -5.47 -18.25 7.25
C GLY A 243 -5.57 -19.43 6.28
N LEU A 244 -5.00 -19.29 5.09
CA LEU A 244 -5.09 -20.27 4.00
C LEU A 244 -3.99 -21.34 4.08
N THR A 245 -2.81 -20.99 4.61
CA THR A 245 -1.63 -21.88 4.63
C THR A 245 -1.22 -22.33 6.03
N GLY A 246 -1.66 -21.62 7.07
CA GLY A 246 -1.30 -21.90 8.45
C GLY A 246 -2.20 -22.92 9.12
N GLU A 247 -1.65 -23.62 10.11
CA GLU A 247 -2.38 -24.51 11.00
C GLU A 247 -2.99 -23.71 12.15
N ARG A 248 -4.29 -23.91 12.41
CA ARG A 248 -5.01 -23.25 13.50
C ARG A 248 -4.86 -24.02 14.80
N LEU A 249 -4.42 -23.31 15.83
CA LEU A 249 -4.26 -23.78 17.20
C LEU A 249 -5.13 -22.91 18.12
N LYS A 250 -5.64 -23.51 19.21
CA LYS A 250 -6.43 -22.76 20.21
C LYS A 250 -5.60 -21.69 20.91
N GLU A 251 -4.34 -22.00 21.21
CA GLU A 251 -3.40 -21.12 21.91
C GLU A 251 -2.02 -21.22 21.29
N CYS A 252 -1.26 -20.13 21.32
CA CYS A 252 0.13 -20.16 20.87
C CYS A 252 1.01 -20.81 21.94
N PRO A 253 1.97 -21.65 21.55
CA PRO A 253 2.96 -22.16 22.49
C PRO A 253 3.82 -21.01 23.04
N PRO A 254 4.62 -21.25 24.11
CA PRO A 254 5.64 -20.32 24.54
C PRO A 254 6.66 -20.05 23.42
N SER A 255 7.23 -18.83 23.36
CA SER A 255 8.20 -18.44 22.32
C SER A 255 9.43 -19.35 22.19
N LYS A 256 9.84 -19.96 23.31
CA LYS A 256 10.93 -20.95 23.35
C LYS A 256 10.67 -22.21 22.51
N ASP A 257 9.41 -22.50 22.20
CA ASP A 257 8.98 -23.73 21.52
C ASP A 257 8.61 -23.46 20.04
N TYR A 258 8.90 -22.25 19.52
CA TYR A 258 8.50 -21.87 18.17
C TYR A 258 9.24 -22.65 17.07
N GLY A 259 10.50 -23.02 17.32
CA GLY A 259 11.34 -23.65 16.29
C GLY A 259 11.45 -22.76 15.06
N SER A 260 11.26 -23.34 13.87
CA SER A 260 11.29 -22.62 12.58
C SER A 260 9.93 -22.05 12.15
N TYR A 261 8.92 -22.12 13.00
CA TYR A 261 7.57 -21.63 12.70
C TYR A 261 7.30 -20.29 13.35
N THR A 262 6.55 -19.46 12.64
CA THR A 262 6.02 -18.19 13.16
C THR A 262 4.61 -18.44 13.69
N TYR A 263 4.38 -18.04 14.94
CA TYR A 263 3.08 -18.13 15.60
C TYR A 263 2.48 -16.75 15.77
N LEU A 264 1.32 -16.51 15.17
CA LEU A 264 0.64 -15.23 15.19
C LEU A 264 -0.84 -15.42 15.53
N TYR A 265 -1.33 -14.63 16.48
CA TYR A 265 -2.77 -14.56 16.73
C TYR A 265 -3.46 -13.85 15.58
N GLY A 266 -4.52 -14.47 15.05
CA GLY A 266 -5.38 -13.92 14.01
C GLY A 266 -6.85 -14.20 14.30
N TYR A 267 -7.72 -13.63 13.47
CA TYR A 267 -9.16 -13.80 13.60
C TYR A 267 -9.66 -14.90 12.66
N TYR A 268 -10.55 -15.76 13.16
CA TYR A 268 -11.27 -16.72 12.34
C TYR A 268 -12.71 -16.87 12.83
N ASN A 269 -13.66 -16.59 11.95
CA ASN A 269 -15.08 -16.89 12.15
C ASN A 269 -15.61 -16.49 13.54
N GLY A 270 -15.41 -15.23 13.95
CA GLY A 270 -15.93 -14.75 15.24
C GLY A 270 -14.97 -14.85 16.42
N THR A 271 -13.83 -15.54 16.28
CA THR A 271 -12.96 -15.89 17.41
C THR A 271 -11.49 -15.70 17.08
N ASN A 272 -10.66 -15.44 18.10
CA ASN A 272 -9.21 -15.35 17.93
C ASN A 272 -8.59 -16.75 17.98
N TRP A 273 -7.68 -17.02 17.05
CA TRP A 273 -6.94 -18.27 16.93
C TRP A 273 -5.46 -18.00 16.84
N CYS A 274 -4.65 -18.92 17.35
CA CYS A 274 -3.23 -18.92 17.05
C CYS A 274 -2.98 -19.63 15.73
N TYR A 275 -2.19 -19.04 14.85
CA TYR A 275 -1.79 -19.67 13.61
C TYR A 275 -0.32 -20.02 13.64
N LYS A 276 -0.02 -21.29 13.39
CA LYS A 276 1.32 -21.78 13.11
C LYS A 276 1.57 -21.72 11.60
N SER A 277 2.51 -20.91 11.17
CA SER A 277 2.81 -20.70 9.75
C SER A 277 4.32 -20.54 9.49
N LEU A 278 4.71 -20.57 8.22
CA LEU A 278 6.08 -20.21 7.78
C LEU A 278 6.12 -18.79 7.21
N MET A 279 5.20 -17.92 7.66
CA MET A 279 5.08 -16.55 7.18
C MET A 279 5.76 -15.59 8.15
N GLU A 280 6.63 -14.73 7.62
CA GLU A 280 7.26 -13.63 8.35
C GLU A 280 6.74 -12.28 7.81
N THR A 281 6.48 -11.32 8.70
CA THR A 281 6.02 -9.97 8.30
C THR A 281 7.04 -8.92 8.73
N SER A 282 7.78 -8.34 7.76
CA SER A 282 8.67 -7.19 8.01
C SER A 282 7.96 -5.89 7.66
N THR A 283 8.02 -4.89 8.55
CA THR A 283 7.27 -3.62 8.42
C THR A 283 8.12 -2.35 8.49
N SER A 284 9.44 -2.48 8.64
CA SER A 284 10.35 -1.33 8.73
C SER A 284 10.98 -1.00 7.37
N PHE A 285 10.80 0.23 6.89
CA PHE A 285 11.29 0.68 5.59
C PHE A 285 12.39 1.75 5.67
N PHE A 286 12.78 2.17 6.87
CA PHE A 286 13.86 3.13 7.08
C PHE A 286 15.15 2.41 7.48
N PHE A 287 16.21 2.75 6.78
CA PHE A 287 17.56 2.25 7.06
C PHE A 287 18.30 3.32 7.83
N LEU A 288 18.61 3.06 9.10
CA LEU A 288 19.55 3.87 9.86
C LEU A 288 20.77 3.00 10.12
N GLU A 289 21.91 3.38 9.54
CA GLU A 289 23.21 2.78 9.82
C GLU A 289 24.11 3.87 10.42
N GLY A 290 24.60 3.65 11.64
CA GLY A 290 25.38 4.66 12.36
C GLY A 290 24.65 5.99 12.61
N GLY A 291 23.31 5.99 12.60
CA GLY A 291 22.48 7.20 12.72
C GLY A 291 22.28 7.98 11.41
N ALA A 292 22.81 7.48 10.29
CA ALA A 292 22.60 8.05 8.95
C ALA A 292 21.65 7.18 8.12
N VAL A 293 20.95 7.81 7.17
CA VAL A 293 20.05 7.11 6.24
C VAL A 293 20.89 6.25 5.29
N ALA A 294 20.80 4.92 5.42
CA ALA A 294 21.65 3.99 4.66
C ALA A 294 21.13 3.68 3.25
N SER A 295 19.91 4.12 2.89
CA SER A 295 19.32 3.90 1.57
C SER A 295 18.20 4.93 1.30
N PRO A 296 18.00 5.36 0.04
CA PRO A 296 16.96 6.32 -0.31
C PRO A 296 15.58 5.84 0.15
N GLY A 297 14.96 6.63 1.02
CA GLY A 297 13.62 6.41 1.54
C GLY A 297 12.66 7.48 1.06
N TRP A 298 11.41 7.11 0.81
CA TRP A 298 10.34 8.05 0.57
C TRP A 298 9.64 8.37 1.90
N VAL A 299 9.63 9.64 2.28
CA VAL A 299 8.95 10.12 3.48
C VAL A 299 7.78 10.98 3.06
N ARG A 300 6.63 10.77 3.70
CA ARG A 300 5.47 11.62 3.50
C ARG A 300 5.44 12.71 4.56
N SER A 301 5.11 13.94 4.15
CA SER A 301 4.82 15.02 5.09
C SER A 301 3.60 14.69 5.95
N ALA A 302 3.72 14.87 7.26
CA ALA A 302 2.63 14.67 8.21
C ALA A 302 1.49 15.68 7.96
N LEU A 303 0.25 15.24 8.11
CA LEU A 303 -0.90 16.13 8.01
C LEU A 303 -1.05 16.97 9.28
N TYR A 304 -1.35 18.26 9.13
CA TYR A 304 -1.76 19.10 10.25
C TYR A 304 -3.10 18.58 10.80
N GLU A 305 -3.12 18.17 12.08
CA GLU A 305 -4.30 17.64 12.79
C GLU A 305 -5.00 16.44 12.12
N ASN A 306 -4.28 15.64 11.30
CA ASN A 306 -4.84 14.49 10.56
C ASN A 306 -6.09 14.79 9.71
N LYS A 307 -6.31 16.05 9.34
CA LYS A 307 -7.50 16.47 8.58
C LYS A 307 -7.11 17.12 7.27
N ARG A 308 -7.79 16.70 6.21
CA ARG A 308 -7.82 17.40 4.92
C ARG A 308 -9.22 17.94 4.74
N TYR A 309 -9.36 19.24 4.54
CA TYR A 309 -10.65 19.85 4.21
C TYR A 309 -10.51 20.60 2.90
N VAL A 310 -11.52 20.45 2.05
CA VAL A 310 -11.73 21.31 0.89
C VAL A 310 -12.98 22.11 1.20
N ARG A 311 -12.87 23.44 1.16
CA ARG A 311 -14.01 24.34 1.37
C ARG A 311 -14.25 25.14 0.12
N LEU A 312 -15.49 25.09 -0.37
CA LEU A 312 -16.00 26.03 -1.35
C LEU A 312 -16.54 27.25 -0.61
N PHE A 313 -16.10 28.43 -1.00
CA PHE A 313 -16.63 29.69 -0.50
C PHE A 313 -16.65 30.71 -1.63
N ARG A 314 -17.57 31.67 -1.56
CA ARG A 314 -17.55 32.83 -2.45
C ARG A 314 -16.60 33.86 -1.84
N SER A 315 -15.56 34.23 -2.56
CA SER A 315 -14.73 35.38 -2.20
C SER A 315 -15.38 36.66 -2.74
N SER A 316 -15.30 37.73 -1.95
CA SER A 316 -15.54 39.10 -2.43
C SER A 316 -14.49 39.46 -3.49
N SER A 317 -14.80 40.47 -4.31
CA SER A 317 -13.81 41.01 -5.24
C SER A 317 -12.81 41.88 -4.45
N PRO A 318 -11.54 41.96 -4.89
CA PRO A 318 -10.56 42.85 -4.25
C PRO A 318 -11.01 44.32 -4.21
N HIS A 319 -11.87 44.73 -5.15
CA HIS A 319 -12.44 46.08 -5.18
C HIS A 319 -13.40 46.31 -4.01
N GLU A 320 -14.35 45.40 -3.78
CA GLU A 320 -15.32 45.49 -2.69
C GLU A 320 -14.64 45.41 -1.32
N ASP A 321 -13.60 44.57 -1.19
CA ASP A 321 -12.78 44.50 0.02
C ASP A 321 -12.04 45.83 0.26
N GLY A 322 -11.49 46.41 -0.80
CA GLY A 322 -10.82 47.71 -0.75
C GLY A 322 -11.76 48.85 -0.36
N VAL A 323 -12.95 48.91 -0.95
CA VAL A 323 -13.99 49.90 -0.63
C VAL A 323 -14.45 49.74 0.82
N SER A 324 -14.71 48.51 1.26
CA SER A 324 -15.13 48.21 2.63
C SER A 324 -14.08 48.61 3.66
N LEU A 325 -12.80 48.33 3.38
CA LEU A 325 -11.69 48.73 4.24
C LEU A 325 -11.55 50.26 4.29
N ALA A 326 -11.58 50.93 3.14
CA ALA A 326 -11.48 52.39 3.07
C ALA A 326 -12.63 53.09 3.80
N LEU A 327 -13.86 52.60 3.62
CA LEU A 327 -15.04 53.09 4.33
C LEU A 327 -14.90 52.87 5.84
N GLY A 328 -14.44 51.69 6.26
CA GLY A 328 -14.18 51.39 7.67
C GLY A 328 -13.17 52.35 8.32
N ILE A 329 -12.07 52.64 7.63
CA ILE A 329 -11.07 53.61 8.08
C ILE A 329 -11.68 55.01 8.20
N LEU A 330 -12.42 55.45 7.18
CA LEU A 330 -12.99 56.80 7.11
C LEU A 330 -14.05 57.03 8.20
N LEU A 331 -14.95 56.06 8.40
CA LEU A 331 -15.96 56.11 9.47
C LEU A 331 -15.31 56.13 10.86
N THR A 332 -14.27 55.33 11.07
CA THR A 332 -13.53 55.31 12.35
C THR A 332 -12.87 56.66 12.63
N ALA A 333 -12.25 57.28 11.63
CA ALA A 333 -11.63 58.61 11.76
C ALA A 333 -12.67 59.71 12.05
N LEU A 334 -13.82 59.68 11.38
CA LEU A 334 -14.94 60.60 11.63
C LEU A 334 -15.49 60.46 13.04
N ILE A 335 -15.79 59.23 13.48
CA ILE A 335 -16.29 58.98 14.84
C ILE A 335 -15.26 59.43 15.87
N GLY A 336 -13.97 59.13 15.67
CA GLY A 336 -12.90 59.60 16.54
C GLY A 336 -12.84 61.13 16.63
N SER A 337 -13.00 61.81 15.50
CA SER A 337 -13.02 63.27 15.42
C SER A 337 -14.24 63.87 16.12
N VAL A 338 -15.43 63.32 15.87
CA VAL A 338 -16.68 63.74 16.52
C VAL A 338 -16.61 63.50 18.03
N ALA A 339 -16.13 62.32 18.47
CA ALA A 339 -15.95 62.02 19.88
C ALA A 339 -14.94 62.97 20.55
N TYR A 340 -13.84 63.31 19.85
CA TYR A 340 -12.87 64.29 20.32
C TYR A 340 -13.52 65.67 20.51
N VAL A 341 -14.28 66.15 19.52
CA VAL A 341 -15.00 67.43 19.58
C VAL A 341 -16.06 67.42 20.69
N LEU A 342 -16.91 66.41 20.76
CA LEU A 342 -17.93 66.26 21.81
C LEU A 342 -17.29 66.23 23.20
N ARG A 343 -16.16 65.55 23.37
CA ARG A 343 -15.41 65.55 24.63
C ARG A 343 -14.89 66.93 24.97
N ARG A 344 -14.30 67.64 23.99
CA ARG A 344 -13.75 69.00 24.14
C ARG A 344 -14.83 70.02 24.51
N PHE A 345 -16.02 69.90 23.95
CA PHE A 345 -17.15 70.83 24.16
C PHE A 345 -18.25 70.28 25.08
N SER A 346 -18.02 69.16 25.77
CA SER A 346 -19.05 68.50 26.58
C SER A 346 -19.68 69.41 27.63
N ALA A 347 -18.90 70.31 28.25
CA ALA A 347 -19.39 71.28 29.22
C ALA A 347 -20.32 72.36 28.63
N HIS A 348 -20.19 72.66 27.33
CA HIS A 348 -21.05 73.63 26.63
C HIS A 348 -22.27 72.96 25.99
N ILE A 349 -22.11 71.73 25.49
CA ILE A 349 -23.17 70.99 24.80
C ILE A 349 -24.12 70.33 25.81
N PHE A 350 -23.58 69.82 26.92
CA PHE A 350 -24.36 69.24 28.02
C PHE A 350 -24.27 70.17 29.22
N VAL A 351 -25.06 71.25 29.18
CA VAL A 351 -25.21 72.18 30.30
C VAL A 351 -25.87 71.42 31.46
N LYS A 352 -25.22 71.39 32.63
CA LYS A 352 -25.83 70.79 33.83
C LYS A 352 -27.13 71.53 34.15
N PRO A 353 -28.25 70.85 34.42
CA PRO A 353 -29.51 71.49 34.77
C PRO A 353 -29.47 71.98 36.22
N TYR A 354 -28.61 72.94 36.52
CA TYR A 354 -28.57 73.65 37.80
C TYR A 354 -28.05 75.07 37.57
N ASP A 355 -28.80 75.89 36.84
CA ASP A 355 -28.65 77.35 36.83
C ASP A 355 -29.97 78.03 36.39
N VAL A 356 -31.09 77.57 36.97
CA VAL A 356 -32.30 78.40 37.07
C VAL A 356 -32.73 78.40 38.53
N ILE A 357 -32.07 79.22 39.34
CA ILE A 357 -32.56 79.61 40.66
C ILE A 357 -33.29 80.95 40.46
N PRO A 358 -34.61 81.04 40.68
CA PRO A 358 -35.28 82.33 40.75
C PRO A 358 -34.83 83.05 42.02
N ASP A 359 -34.55 84.36 41.89
CA ASP A 359 -34.19 85.23 42.99
C ASP A 359 -35.09 85.02 44.21
N ASN A 360 -34.44 84.85 45.36
CA ASN A 360 -34.96 84.52 46.70
C ASN A 360 -35.00 83.04 47.05
N GLN A 361 -33.85 82.50 47.46
CA GLN A 361 -33.80 81.76 48.73
C GLN A 361 -32.39 81.66 49.32
N VAL A 362 -32.37 81.80 50.64
CA VAL A 362 -31.24 81.79 51.57
C VAL A 362 -30.36 80.56 51.38
N VAL A 363 -29.06 80.77 51.22
CA VAL A 363 -28.04 79.71 51.31
C VAL A 363 -27.99 79.22 52.75
N LEU A 364 -28.35 77.96 52.99
CA LEU A 364 -27.94 77.21 54.16
C LEU A 364 -26.87 76.20 53.75
N PRO A 365 -25.72 76.13 54.44
CA PRO A 365 -24.73 75.12 54.16
C PRO A 365 -25.22 73.81 54.77
N VAL A 366 -25.43 72.80 53.92
CA VAL A 366 -25.59 71.41 54.37
C VAL A 366 -24.28 70.69 54.08
N ASN A 367 -23.59 70.37 55.17
CA ASN A 367 -22.51 69.40 55.22
C ASN A 367 -23.03 67.97 54.96
N VAL A 368 -22.09 67.07 54.67
CA VAL A 368 -22.15 65.59 54.71
C VAL A 368 -22.68 64.98 53.40
N MET A 369 -22.02 64.04 52.69
CA MET A 369 -21.04 63.00 53.05
C MET A 369 -20.14 62.67 51.85
#